data_AF-A0A1G9J7B4-F1
#
_entry.id   AF-A0A1G9J7B4-F1
#
_cell.length_a   1.000
_cell.length_b   1.000
_cell.length_c   1.000
_cell.angle_alpha   90.00
_cell.angle_beta   90.00
_cell.angle_gamma   90.00
#
_symmetry.space_group_name_H-M   'P 1'
#
loop_
_entity.id
_entity.type
_entity.pdbx_description
1 polymer ?
#
loop_
_entity_poly.entity_id
_entity_poly.type
_entity_poly.pdbx_seq_one_letter_code
_entity_poly.pdbx_strand_id
1 'polypeptide(L)' 'MLTPPRFLDLSVLGALLRDAGFEIEAQYGGPNQEPVTGESRSILTVARTRTAH' A
#
# COMPACT_ATOMS: atom_id res chain seq x y z
N MET A 1 3.25 12.43 -25.04
CA MET A 1 2.71 11.21 -24.41
C MET A 1 3.12 11.22 -22.94
N LEU A 2 2.21 10.89 -22.02
CA LEU A 2 2.55 10.69 -20.61
C LEU A 2 3.14 9.29 -20.44
N THR A 3 4.14 9.14 -19.59
CA THR A 3 4.71 7.84 -19.23
C THR A 3 3.66 7.04 -18.45
N PRO A 4 3.44 5.75 -18.76
CA PRO A 4 2.53 4.93 -17.98
C PRO A 4 3.00 4.83 -16.52
N PRO A 5 2.07 4.67 -15.57
CA PRO A 5 2.42 4.48 -14.16
C PRO A 5 3.20 3.18 -13.96
N ARG A 6 4.13 3.20 -13.01
CA ARG A 6 4.84 2.00 -12.55
C ARG A 6 4.11 1.47 -11.32
N PHE A 7 3.85 0.17 -11.31
CA PHE A 7 3.30 -0.52 -10.14
C PHE A 7 4.42 -0.82 -9.15
N LEU A 8 4.11 -0.79 -7.87
CA LEU A 8 5.03 -1.14 -6.78
C LEU A 8 4.64 -2.48 -6.18
N ASP A 9 5.62 -3.33 -5.90
CA ASP A 9 5.43 -4.50 -5.05
C ASP A 9 5.02 -4.08 -3.64
N LEU A 10 4.26 -4.94 -2.95
CA LEU A 10 3.75 -4.69 -1.59
C LEU A 10 4.85 -4.38 -0.59
N SER A 11 5.97 -5.11 -0.66
CA SER A 11 7.12 -4.89 0.21
C SER A 11 7.77 -3.52 -0.02
N VAL A 12 7.85 -3.09 -1.28
CA VAL A 12 8.41 -1.79 -1.68
C VAL A 12 7.48 -0.66 -1.24
N LEU A 13 6.16 -0.83 -1.41
CA LEU A 13 5.17 0.11 -0.89
C LEU A 13 5.30 0.27 0.63
N GLY A 14 5.44 -0.84 1.37
CA GLY A 14 5.63 -0.82 2.82
C GLY A 14 6.89 -0.08 3.26
N ALA A 15 8.02 -0.31 2.59
CA ALA A 15 9.25 0.43 2.86
C ALA A 15 9.09 1.93 2.58
N LEU A 16 8.47 2.28 1.45
CA LEU A 16 8.23 3.68 1.06
C LEU A 16 7.36 4.41 2.07
N LEU A 17 6.26 3.80 2.52
CA LEU A 17 5.39 4.39 3.54
C LEU A 17 6.11 4.57 4.88
N ARG A 18 6.88 3.57 5.31
CA ARG A 18 7.68 3.63 6.54
C ARG A 18 8.71 4.75 6.52
N ASP A 19 9.44 4.87 5.41
CA ASP A 19 10.46 5.90 5.24
C ASP A 19 9.82 7.31 5.18
N ALA A 20 8.58 7.40 4.71
CA ALA A 20 7.75 8.61 4.76
C ALA A 20 7.11 8.90 6.13
N GLY A 21 7.37 8.07 7.16
CA GLY A 21 6.84 8.27 8.51
C GLY A 21 5.42 7.75 8.72
N PHE A 22 4.94 6.85 7.88
CA PHE A 22 3.66 6.17 8.06
C PHE A 22 3.85 4.73 8.55
N GLU A 23 2.83 4.20 9.19
CA GLU A 23 2.70 2.77 9.47
C GLU A 23 1.41 2.23 8.86
N ILE A 24 1.50 1.03 8.28
CA ILE A 24 0.36 0.35 7.68
C ILE A 24 -0.48 -0.25 8.80
N GLU A 25 -1.77 0.08 8.81
CA GLU A 25 -2.74 -0.49 9.74
C GLU A 25 -3.46 -1.70 9.13
N ALA A 26 -3.77 -1.63 7.83
CA ALA A 26 -4.45 -2.70 7.12
C ALA A 26 -4.16 -2.69 5.62
N GLN A 27 -4.25 -3.86 4.99
CA GLN A 27 -4.19 -4.02 3.54
C GLN A 27 -5.24 -5.02 3.07
N TYR A 28 -5.84 -4.73 1.92
CA TYR A 28 -6.89 -5.53 1.32
C TYR A 28 -6.68 -5.67 -0.19
N GLY A 29 -7.11 -6.80 -0.74
CA GLY A 29 -7.09 -7.13 -2.16
C GLY A 29 -8.20 -6.45 -2.99
N GLY A 30 -8.77 -5.36 -2.49
CA GLY A 30 -9.89 -4.67 -3.13
C GLY A 30 -10.65 -3.75 -2.18
N PRO A 31 -11.67 -3.03 -2.68
CA PRO A 31 -12.48 -2.13 -1.87
C PRO A 31 -13.43 -2.85 -0.90
N ASN A 32 -13.71 -4.14 -1.09
CA ASN A 32 -14.60 -4.91 -0.20
C ASN A 32 -13.83 -5.61 0.92
N GLN A 33 -12.61 -5.14 1.22
CA GLN A 33 -11.77 -5.70 2.27
C GLN A 33 -11.40 -7.18 2.05
N GLU A 34 -11.32 -7.62 0.80
CA GLU A 34 -10.90 -8.98 0.48
C GLU A 34 -9.44 -9.22 0.93
N PRO A 35 -9.03 -10.48 1.19
CA PRO A 35 -7.63 -10.78 1.42
C PRO A 35 -6.74 -10.37 0.25
N VAL A 36 -5.52 -9.93 0.54
CA VAL A 36 -4.50 -9.73 -0.49
C VAL A 36 -4.03 -11.09 -1.01
N THR A 37 -4.09 -11.28 -2.33
CA THR A 37 -3.66 -12.50 -3.01
C THR A 37 -2.86 -12.17 -4.26
N GLY A 38 -2.20 -13.16 -4.86
CA GLY A 38 -1.54 -13.00 -6.17
C GLY A 38 -2.53 -12.65 -7.31
N GLU A 39 -3.82 -12.92 -7.11
CA GLU A 39 -4.88 -12.63 -8.08
C GLU A 39 -5.54 -11.25 -7.86
N SER A 40 -5.17 -10.53 -6.79
CA SER A 40 -5.71 -9.21 -6.49
C SER A 40 -5.32 -8.20 -7.56
N ARG A 41 -6.32 -7.63 -8.25
CA ARG A 41 -6.11 -6.63 -9.31
C ARG A 41 -5.79 -5.24 -8.78
N SER A 42 -6.06 -5.00 -7.52
CA SER A 42 -5.74 -3.77 -6.80
C SER A 42 -5.50 -4.06 -5.33
N ILE A 43 -4.82 -3.12 -4.66
CA ILE A 43 -4.58 -3.19 -3.23
C ILE A 43 -5.08 -1.89 -2.61
N LEU A 44 -5.93 -2.01 -1.59
CA LEU A 44 -6.29 -0.91 -0.71
C LEU A 44 -5.39 -0.97 0.52
N THR A 45 -4.60 0.07 0.76
CA THR A 45 -3.75 0.21 1.95
C THR A 45 -4.27 1.33 2.83
N VAL A 46 -4.50 1.03 4.10
CA VAL A 46 -4.80 2.02 5.15
C VAL A 46 -3.52 2.22 5.95
N ALA A 47 -3.04 3.45 6.02
CA ALA A 47 -1.85 3.81 6.77
C ALA A 47 -2.12 5.05 7.62
N ARG A 48 -1.50 5.09 8.80
CA ARG A 48 -1.55 6.25 9.70
C ARG A 48 -0.18 6.87 9.86
N THR A 49 -0.15 8.15 10.22
CA THR A 49 1.11 8.81 10.58
C THR A 49 1.68 8.17 11.84
N ARG A 50 2.98 7.93 11.84
CA ARG A 50 3.71 7.52 13.03
C ARG A 50 3.99 8.79 13.83
N THR A 51 3.11 9.12 14.77
CA THR A 51 3.31 10.28 15.66
C THR A 51 4.68 10.17 16.31
N ALA A 52 5.59 11.09 16.00
CA ALA A 52 6.84 11.22 16.72
C ALA A 52 6.50 11.74 18.12
N HIS A 53 6.75 10.93 19.14
CA HIS A 53 6.71 11.36 20.53
C HIS A 53 7.96 12.21 20.85
#